data_AF-A0A7C3JZH3-F1
#
_entry.id   AF-A0A7C3JZH3-F1
#
_cell.length_a   1.000
_cell.length_b   1.000
_cell.length_c   1.000
_cell.angle_alpha   90.00
_cell.angle_beta   90.00
_cell.angle_gamma   90.00
#
_symmetry.space_group_name_H-M   'P 1'
#
loop_
_entity.id
_entity.type
_entity.pdbx_description
1 polymer ?
#
loop_
_entity_poly.entity_id
_entity_poly.type
_entity_poly.pdbx_seq_one_letter_code
_entity_poly.pdbx_strand_id
1 'polypeptide(L)'
;MVTVSLARRVRPVSLCLAALLLLLAACKDEAAPEPTPTLDLSGERVVVETSVSTAYYDVEGATTEAIFSFIERNGPTDGEGKRGSGLTSVTWGYEWQGMRSGDSCAIRSMTIRADIVVTLPRHANEAALDPAIRAHWQRYAEGVAAHEQRHVDIYRDGALKLKTLMQQIPALDSCGLLEGEIGRIWSEQQDSINRAQAAFHEEEALRLAAQRQPLAARIEQNRASLASLQSRIAALDQQLRSLRAEIDDLDKQIDDVDAQIEKVEDSNQPPADKQAQLVVLIQHRNALVTRHNAAVDDHNAALTQRDQLASQHAATLAETNQLVEDYNWAR
;
A
#
# COMPACT_ATOMS: atom_id res chain seq x y z
N MET A 1 37.54 29.72 -22.74
CA MET A 1 38.23 30.62 -21.79
C MET A 1 37.70 30.24 -20.41
N VAL A 2 38.36 29.34 -19.66
CA VAL A 2 39.56 29.59 -18.82
C VAL A 2 39.26 30.80 -17.91
N THR A 3 39.03 30.67 -16.60
CA THR A 3 39.98 30.21 -15.58
C THR A 3 39.31 29.87 -14.25
N VAL A 4 39.71 28.74 -13.67
CA VAL A 4 39.75 28.46 -12.22
C VAL A 4 40.73 29.43 -11.55
N SER A 5 40.44 29.90 -10.32
CA SER A 5 41.46 30.50 -9.46
C SER A 5 41.28 30.07 -8.00
N LEU A 6 42.20 29.22 -7.55
CA LEU A 6 42.50 28.99 -6.13
C LEU A 6 43.14 30.25 -5.52
N ALA A 7 42.99 30.46 -4.20
CA ALA A 7 44.11 30.87 -3.35
C ALA A 7 43.79 30.73 -1.85
N ARG A 8 44.41 29.73 -1.22
CA ARG A 8 44.83 29.74 0.20
C ARG A 8 45.70 30.97 0.47
N ARG A 9 45.61 31.57 1.66
CA ARG A 9 46.77 32.28 2.26
C ARG A 9 46.93 32.00 3.74
N VAL A 10 48.21 31.89 4.07
CA VAL A 10 48.87 31.56 5.34
C VAL A 10 49.16 32.84 6.12
N ARG A 11 49.32 32.66 7.45
CA ARG A 11 49.78 33.59 8.50
C ARG A 11 50.90 34.57 8.11
N PRO A 12 51.09 35.64 8.90
CA PRO A 12 52.40 36.16 9.23
C PRO A 12 52.77 35.98 10.70
N VAL A 13 54.07 35.72 10.91
CA VAL A 13 54.85 35.89 12.14
C VAL A 13 55.50 37.27 12.07
N SER A 14 55.66 37.97 13.20
CA SER A 14 56.84 38.82 13.42
C SER A 14 57.11 39.06 14.90
N LEU A 15 58.37 38.80 15.24
CA LEU A 15 59.05 39.12 16.48
C LEU A 15 59.29 40.64 16.59
N CYS A 16 59.40 41.15 17.81
CA CYS A 16 60.49 42.06 18.14
C CYS A 16 60.82 42.01 19.64
N LEU A 17 62.11 41.82 19.91
CA LEU A 17 62.78 41.87 21.20
C LEU A 17 62.79 43.30 21.76
N ALA A 18 62.67 43.43 23.08
CA ALA A 18 63.49 44.37 23.85
C ALA A 18 63.67 43.84 25.28
N ALA A 19 64.92 43.60 25.65
CA ALA A 19 65.35 43.26 26.99
C ALA A 19 65.70 44.53 27.77
N LEU A 20 65.37 44.59 29.07
CA LEU A 20 66.12 45.38 30.05
C LEU A 20 65.91 44.78 31.47
N LEU A 21 67.03 44.47 32.13
CA LEU A 21 67.12 43.99 33.52
C LEU A 21 66.72 45.09 34.52
N LEU A 22 66.12 44.71 35.66
CA LEU A 22 66.53 45.16 37.02
C LEU A 22 65.77 44.44 38.16
N LEU A 23 66.57 43.74 38.99
CA LEU A 23 66.48 43.41 40.42
C LEU A 23 65.14 43.08 41.15
N LEU A 24 65.08 41.81 41.59
CA LEU A 24 64.72 41.28 42.92
C LEU A 24 63.75 42.07 43.82
N ALA A 25 62.56 41.50 44.03
CA ALA A 25 61.90 41.44 45.32
C ALA A 25 61.23 40.07 45.49
N ALA A 26 61.66 39.33 46.50
CA ALA A 26 61.05 38.08 46.91
C ALA A 26 59.72 38.37 47.62
N CYS A 27 58.62 37.85 47.07
CA CYS A 27 57.43 37.55 47.84
C CYS A 27 57.07 36.08 47.55
N LYS A 28 56.93 35.33 48.63
CA LYS A 28 56.47 33.95 48.66
C LYS A 28 55.00 33.97 48.23
N ASP A 29 54.72 33.59 46.99
CA ASP A 29 53.35 33.27 46.59
C ASP A 29 53.06 31.84 47.06
N GLU A 30 52.27 31.76 48.13
CA GLU A 30 51.64 30.52 48.57
C GLU A 30 50.69 30.08 47.46
N ALA A 31 51.03 28.97 46.80
CA ALA A 31 50.22 28.42 45.73
C ALA A 31 48.79 28.19 46.24
N ALA A 32 47.83 28.90 45.65
CA ALA A 32 46.41 28.62 45.86
C ALA A 32 46.14 27.16 45.49
N PRO A 33 45.36 26.41 46.29
CA PRO A 33 44.97 25.05 45.92
C PRO A 33 44.22 25.08 44.59
N GLU A 34 44.60 24.20 43.66
CA GLU A 34 43.83 23.98 42.44
C GLU A 34 42.38 23.70 42.80
N PRO A 35 41.38 24.27 42.08
CA PRO A 35 39.99 23.98 42.34
C PRO A 35 39.76 22.48 42.15
N THR A 36 39.40 21.79 43.23
CA THR A 36 38.89 20.43 43.20
C THR A 36 37.77 20.38 42.15
N PRO A 37 37.78 19.42 41.18
CA PRO A 37 36.68 19.30 40.24
C PRO A 37 35.39 19.06 41.01
N THR A 38 34.57 20.10 41.14
CA THR A 38 33.21 20.00 41.66
C THR A 38 32.44 19.16 40.66
N LEU A 39 32.20 17.91 41.03
CA LEU A 39 31.28 17.03 40.35
C LEU A 39 29.91 17.70 40.32
N ASP A 40 29.52 18.18 39.14
CA ASP A 40 28.18 18.69 38.91
C ASP A 40 27.18 17.53 39.03
N LEU A 41 26.58 17.41 40.21
CA LEU A 41 25.52 16.43 40.50
C LEU A 41 24.14 16.92 40.04
N SER A 42 24.05 18.01 39.27
CA SER A 42 22.80 18.54 38.73
C SER A 42 22.38 17.91 37.40
N GLY A 43 23.26 17.12 36.77
CA GLY A 43 22.94 16.33 35.58
C GLY A 43 21.93 15.22 35.86
N GLU A 44 21.07 14.93 34.88
CA GLU A 44 20.10 13.84 34.98
C GLU A 44 20.82 12.49 35.10
N ARG A 45 20.59 11.75 36.20
CA ARG A 45 21.29 10.49 36.53
C ARG A 45 21.10 9.37 35.51
N VAL A 46 20.03 9.43 34.71
CA VAL A 46 19.74 8.46 33.64
C VAL A 46 19.32 9.25 32.42
N VAL A 47 20.04 9.08 31.31
CA VAL A 47 19.81 9.77 30.04
C VAL A 47 19.44 8.72 28.98
N VAL A 48 18.58 9.12 28.04
CA VAL A 48 18.25 8.33 26.85
C VAL A 48 18.80 9.06 25.63
N GLU A 49 19.57 8.35 24.83
CA GLU A 49 20.04 8.78 23.53
C GLU A 49 19.31 7.93 22.48
N THR A 50 18.47 8.57 21.66
CA THR A 50 17.79 7.91 20.54
C THR A 50 18.31 8.48 19.23
N SER A 51 18.72 7.60 18.32
CA SER A 51 18.96 7.96 16.92
C SER A 51 17.90 7.31 16.03
N VAL A 52 17.45 8.02 14.99
CA VAL A 52 16.55 7.46 13.98
C VAL A 52 17.10 7.80 12.62
N SER A 53 17.29 6.79 11.78
CA SER A 53 17.73 6.95 10.40
C SER A 53 16.80 6.24 9.43
N THR A 54 16.74 6.71 8.20
CA THR A 54 15.92 6.11 7.15
C THR A 54 16.81 5.58 6.04
N ALA A 55 16.66 4.29 5.74
CA ALA A 55 17.18 3.62 4.57
C ALA A 55 16.06 3.37 3.56
N TYR A 56 16.44 3.18 2.30
CA TYR A 56 15.49 2.84 1.24
C TYR A 56 15.97 1.63 0.46
N TYR A 57 15.01 0.83 -0.02
CA TYR A 57 15.25 -0.17 -1.04
C TYR A 57 14.42 0.16 -2.29
N ASP A 58 15.02 -0.08 -3.45
CA ASP A 58 14.41 0.22 -4.74
C ASP A 58 13.44 -0.90 -5.15
N VAL A 59 12.18 -0.53 -5.37
CA VAL A 59 11.12 -1.41 -5.87
C VAL A 59 10.99 -1.23 -7.38
N GLU A 60 10.92 -2.36 -8.09
CA GLU A 60 10.73 -2.41 -9.53
C GLU A 60 9.35 -2.99 -9.92
N GLY A 61 8.87 -2.60 -11.08
CA GLY A 61 7.59 -3.04 -11.64
C GLY A 61 6.87 -1.88 -12.34
N ALA A 62 5.94 -2.21 -13.23
CA ALA A 62 5.05 -1.21 -13.86
C ALA A 62 3.57 -1.51 -13.62
N THR A 63 3.27 -2.68 -13.06
CA THR A 63 1.93 -3.15 -12.72
C THR A 63 1.89 -3.53 -11.25
N THR A 64 0.70 -3.54 -10.68
CA THR A 64 0.43 -3.92 -9.29
C THR A 64 0.99 -5.29 -8.93
N GLU A 65 0.75 -6.28 -9.79
CA GLU A 65 1.30 -7.62 -9.62
C GLU A 65 2.84 -7.61 -9.61
N ALA A 66 3.47 -6.89 -10.54
CA ALA A 66 4.93 -6.83 -10.63
C ALA A 66 5.55 -6.14 -9.40
N ILE A 67 4.97 -5.04 -8.95
CA ILE A 67 5.40 -4.27 -7.77
C ILE A 67 5.33 -5.16 -6.52
N PHE A 68 4.17 -5.77 -6.24
CA PHE A 68 4.01 -6.59 -5.03
C PHE A 68 4.82 -7.89 -5.10
N SER A 69 4.91 -8.51 -6.27
CA SER A 69 5.80 -9.65 -6.48
C SER A 69 7.26 -9.32 -6.22
N PHE A 70 7.70 -8.10 -6.56
CA PHE A 70 9.04 -7.64 -6.27
C PHE A 70 9.25 -7.47 -4.76
N ILE A 71 8.31 -6.81 -4.06
CA ILE A 71 8.37 -6.60 -2.61
C ILE A 71 8.39 -7.94 -1.87
N GLU A 72 7.52 -8.88 -2.23
CA GLU A 72 7.45 -10.22 -1.63
C GLU A 72 8.76 -11.03 -1.78
N ARG A 73 9.58 -10.72 -2.80
CA ARG A 73 10.88 -11.37 -3.02
C ARG A 73 12.07 -10.59 -2.47
N ASN A 74 12.01 -9.27 -2.44
CA ASN A 74 13.17 -8.40 -2.25
C ASN A 74 13.04 -7.39 -1.10
N GLY A 75 11.87 -7.24 -0.48
CA GLY A 75 11.66 -6.38 0.68
C GLY A 75 12.58 -6.72 1.87
N PRO A 76 12.76 -5.84 2.85
CA PRO A 76 13.62 -6.10 4.00
C PRO A 76 13.15 -7.32 4.80
N THR A 77 14.10 -8.02 5.42
CA THR A 77 13.84 -9.17 6.31
C THR A 77 14.20 -8.81 7.74
N ASP A 78 13.31 -9.14 8.68
CA ASP A 78 13.58 -8.99 10.11
C ASP A 78 14.59 -10.03 10.63
N GLY A 79 14.87 -9.98 11.93
CA GLY A 79 15.80 -10.90 12.60
C GLY A 79 15.35 -12.37 12.62
N GLU A 80 14.08 -12.64 12.31
CA GLU A 80 13.50 -13.99 12.22
C GLU A 80 13.42 -14.49 10.76
N GLY A 81 13.86 -13.65 9.80
CA GLY A 81 13.81 -13.95 8.37
C GLY A 81 12.46 -13.69 7.72
N LYS A 82 11.50 -13.09 8.43
CA LYS A 82 10.21 -12.70 7.85
C LYS A 82 10.40 -11.43 7.04
N ARG A 83 9.86 -11.45 5.81
CA ARG A 83 9.95 -10.33 4.87
C ARG A 83 8.76 -9.39 5.02
N GLY A 84 9.01 -8.09 4.92
CA GLY A 84 8.01 -7.04 4.98
C GLY A 84 8.12 -6.02 3.87
N SER A 85 7.11 -5.16 3.79
CA SER A 85 7.06 -3.98 2.90
C SER A 85 7.98 -2.86 3.37
N GLY A 86 8.13 -2.75 4.69
CA GLY A 86 9.09 -1.91 5.38
C GLY A 86 9.70 -2.69 6.54
N LEU A 87 10.67 -2.09 7.21
CA LEU A 87 11.25 -2.66 8.43
C LEU A 87 11.79 -1.57 9.34
N THR A 88 11.31 -1.55 10.58
CA THR A 88 11.91 -0.78 11.66
C THR A 88 12.68 -1.71 12.57
N SER A 89 13.99 -1.49 12.66
CA SER A 89 14.89 -2.24 13.53
C SER A 89 15.50 -1.32 14.59
N VAL A 90 15.85 -1.87 15.74
CA VAL A 90 16.49 -1.12 16.82
C VAL A 90 17.70 -1.89 17.35
N THR A 91 18.80 -1.17 17.55
CA THR A 91 19.93 -1.65 18.31
C THR A 91 19.90 -0.99 19.68
N TRP A 92 19.76 -1.80 20.72
CA TRP A 92 19.73 -1.33 22.10
C TRP A 92 21.11 -1.43 22.75
N GLY A 93 21.42 -0.49 23.63
CA GLY A 93 22.59 -0.55 24.50
C GLY A 93 22.38 0.25 25.76
N TYR A 94 23.16 -0.03 26.80
CA TYR A 94 23.26 0.87 27.94
C TYR A 94 24.64 0.79 28.57
N GLU A 95 25.05 1.90 29.17
CA GLU A 95 26.26 2.02 29.97
C GLU A 95 25.90 2.69 31.29
N TRP A 96 26.47 2.23 32.40
CA TRP A 96 26.19 2.81 33.71
C TRP A 96 27.41 2.82 34.62
N GLN A 97 27.40 3.73 35.59
CA GLN A 97 28.39 3.83 36.67
C GLN A 97 27.67 3.76 38.01
N GLY A 98 28.20 2.96 38.93
CA GLY A 98 27.73 2.89 40.31
C GLY A 98 28.42 3.93 41.21
N MET A 99 27.72 4.40 42.23
CA MET A 99 28.29 5.12 43.37
C MET A 99 28.07 4.30 44.64
N ARG A 100 29.15 4.05 45.38
CA ARG A 100 29.11 3.34 46.66
C ARG A 100 29.02 4.33 47.81
N SER A 101 28.20 4.01 48.81
CA SER A 101 28.13 4.71 50.09
C SER A 101 28.07 3.67 51.21
N GLY A 102 29.21 3.41 51.85
CA GLY A 102 29.37 2.23 52.71
C GLY A 102 29.23 0.94 51.89
N ASP A 103 28.37 0.04 52.35
CA ASP A 103 28.03 -1.19 51.63
C ASP A 103 27.01 -0.95 50.51
N SER A 104 26.20 0.11 50.60
CA SER A 104 25.16 0.43 49.62
C SER A 104 25.72 0.93 48.27
N CYS A 105 25.00 0.65 47.19
CA CYS A 105 25.33 1.03 45.82
C CYS A 105 24.10 1.60 45.09
N ALA A 106 24.27 2.70 44.37
CA ALA A 106 23.23 3.35 43.57
C ALA A 106 23.76 3.72 42.18
N ILE A 107 22.86 3.95 41.22
CA ILE A 107 23.22 4.48 39.90
C ILE A 107 23.71 5.93 40.06
N ARG A 108 24.98 6.16 39.71
CA ARG A 108 25.58 7.50 39.59
C ARG A 108 25.17 8.17 38.30
N SER A 109 25.33 7.43 37.20
CA SER A 109 25.04 7.86 35.84
C SER A 109 24.69 6.65 34.99
N MET A 110 23.75 6.79 34.07
CA MET A 110 23.42 5.78 33.08
C MET A 110 23.04 6.45 31.77
N THR A 111 23.50 5.89 30.65
CA THR A 111 23.07 6.25 29.31
C THR A 111 22.42 5.01 28.68
N ILE A 112 21.15 5.12 28.31
CA ILE A 112 20.42 4.13 27.52
C ILE A 112 20.44 4.60 26.07
N ARG A 113 20.85 3.73 25.14
CA ARG A 113 20.90 4.01 23.71
C ARG A 113 19.88 3.17 22.95
N ALA A 114 19.20 3.81 22.02
CA ALA A 114 18.26 3.20 21.08
C ALA A 114 18.57 3.72 19.67
N ASP A 115 19.30 2.93 18.88
CA ASP A 115 19.63 3.26 17.50
C ASP A 115 18.64 2.60 16.55
N ILE A 116 17.75 3.40 15.97
CA ILE A 116 16.62 2.92 15.18
C ILE A 116 16.89 3.16 13.69
N VAL A 117 16.71 2.12 12.88
CA VAL A 117 16.81 2.19 11.42
C VAL A 117 15.47 1.80 10.82
N VAL A 118 14.89 2.71 10.04
CA VAL A 118 13.66 2.51 9.29
C VAL A 118 14.01 2.27 7.83
N THR A 119 13.61 1.13 7.28
CA THR A 119 13.81 0.80 5.86
C THR A 119 12.49 0.92 5.13
N LEU A 120 12.40 1.83 4.17
CA LEU A 120 11.18 2.11 3.41
C LEU A 120 11.31 1.73 1.94
N PRO A 121 10.21 1.33 1.29
CA PRO A 121 10.19 1.16 -0.15
C PRO A 121 10.24 2.51 -0.85
N ARG A 122 10.99 2.60 -1.95
CA ARG A 122 10.86 3.68 -2.95
C ARG A 122 10.81 3.07 -4.34
N HIS A 123 10.01 3.64 -5.24
CA HIS A 123 9.92 3.08 -6.59
C HIS A 123 11.09 3.56 -7.45
N ALA A 124 11.78 2.63 -8.11
CA ALA A 124 12.99 2.91 -8.88
C ALA A 124 12.75 3.90 -10.03
N ASN A 125 11.55 3.88 -10.62
CA ASN A 125 11.16 4.79 -11.70
C ASN A 125 9.69 5.24 -11.57
N GLU A 126 9.33 5.85 -10.45
CA GLU A 126 7.95 6.27 -10.16
C GLU A 126 7.34 7.16 -11.25
N ALA A 127 8.16 8.06 -11.81
CA ALA A 127 7.73 9.02 -12.84
C ALA A 127 7.34 8.36 -14.18
N ALA A 128 7.70 7.09 -14.40
CA ALA A 128 7.30 6.32 -15.58
C ALA A 128 6.07 5.45 -15.36
N LEU A 129 5.55 5.34 -14.12
CA LEU A 129 4.33 4.60 -13.85
C LEU A 129 3.10 5.26 -14.49
N ASP A 130 2.15 4.44 -14.93
CA ASP A 130 0.80 4.90 -15.27
C ASP A 130 0.23 5.75 -14.12
N PRO A 131 -0.50 6.85 -14.40
CA PRO A 131 -1.00 7.75 -13.35
C PRO A 131 -1.82 7.07 -12.27
N ALA A 132 -2.65 6.07 -12.62
CA ALA A 132 -3.44 5.35 -11.64
C ALA A 132 -2.55 4.50 -10.72
N ILE A 133 -1.63 3.72 -11.30
CA ILE A 133 -0.68 2.89 -10.55
C ILE A 133 0.23 3.75 -9.67
N ARG A 134 0.68 4.91 -10.16
CA ARG A 134 1.47 5.86 -9.38
C ARG A 134 0.72 6.36 -8.16
N ALA A 135 -0.54 6.74 -8.32
CA ALA A 135 -1.35 7.23 -7.22
C ALA A 135 -1.58 6.15 -6.16
N HIS A 136 -1.77 4.89 -6.58
CA HIS A 136 -1.84 3.75 -5.66
C HIS A 136 -0.51 3.51 -4.94
N TRP A 137 0.59 3.51 -5.68
CA TRP A 137 1.95 3.36 -5.13
C TRP A 137 2.25 4.41 -4.04
N GLN A 138 1.96 5.68 -4.31
CA GLN A 138 2.21 6.77 -3.37
C GLN A 138 1.45 6.57 -2.05
N ARG A 139 0.14 6.26 -2.14
CA ARG A 139 -0.67 5.96 -0.95
C ARG A 139 -0.15 4.75 -0.17
N TYR A 140 0.28 3.70 -0.88
CA TYR A 140 0.84 2.52 -0.26
C TYR A 140 2.18 2.82 0.44
N ALA A 141 3.09 3.52 -0.22
CA ALA A 141 4.38 3.90 0.36
C ALA A 141 4.21 4.83 1.58
N GLU A 142 3.25 5.76 1.54
CA GLU A 142 2.85 6.56 2.70
C GLU A 142 2.28 5.70 3.83
N GLY A 143 1.44 4.72 3.52
CA GLY A 143 0.90 3.76 4.48
C GLY A 143 1.99 2.94 5.17
N VAL A 144 2.96 2.42 4.40
CA VAL A 144 4.14 1.72 4.94
C VAL A 144 4.96 2.66 5.82
N ALA A 145 5.20 3.90 5.39
CA ALA A 145 5.94 4.87 6.21
C ALA A 145 5.24 5.17 7.54
N ALA A 146 3.91 5.31 7.54
CA ALA A 146 3.12 5.50 8.75
C ALA A 146 3.14 4.27 9.67
N HIS A 147 3.06 3.07 9.10
CA HIS A 147 3.22 1.80 9.81
C HIS A 147 4.57 1.73 10.53
N GLU A 148 5.66 1.95 9.79
CA GLU A 148 7.00 1.91 10.35
C GLU A 148 7.23 3.03 11.39
N GLN A 149 6.65 4.21 11.18
CA GLN A 149 6.72 5.28 12.17
C GLN A 149 6.09 4.87 13.51
N ARG A 150 5.01 4.07 13.50
CA ARG A 150 4.41 3.57 14.74
C ARG A 150 5.36 2.66 15.51
N HIS A 151 6.16 1.84 14.83
CA HIS A 151 7.21 1.05 15.47
C HIS A 151 8.27 1.92 16.14
N VAL A 152 8.71 2.99 15.46
CA VAL A 152 9.65 3.98 16.03
C VAL A 152 9.09 4.58 17.31
N ASP A 153 7.81 4.95 17.32
CA ASP A 153 7.15 5.56 18.47
C ASP A 153 7.10 4.59 19.65
N ILE A 154 6.76 3.32 19.43
CA ILE A 154 6.76 2.28 20.47
C ILE A 154 8.16 2.11 21.08
N TYR A 155 9.22 2.14 20.26
CA TYR A 155 10.60 2.07 20.77
C TYR A 155 10.97 3.29 21.61
N ARG A 156 10.61 4.50 21.16
CA ARG A 156 10.86 5.75 21.91
C ARG A 156 10.13 5.78 23.24
N ASP A 157 8.85 5.44 23.23
CA ASP A 157 8.03 5.35 24.45
C ASP A 157 8.60 4.32 25.42
N GLY A 158 9.03 3.17 24.88
CA GLY A 158 9.73 2.12 25.63
C GLY A 158 11.03 2.60 26.28
N ALA A 159 11.86 3.35 25.56
CA ALA A 159 13.11 3.91 26.09
C ALA A 159 12.86 4.92 27.22
N LEU A 160 11.84 5.77 27.07
CA LEU A 160 11.43 6.73 28.12
C LEU A 160 10.87 6.04 29.36
N LYS A 161 10.09 4.97 29.17
CA LYS A 161 9.61 4.11 30.26
C LYS A 161 10.78 3.46 31.00
N LEU A 162 11.74 2.90 30.27
CA LEU A 162 12.94 2.28 30.82
C LEU A 162 13.74 3.28 31.66
N LYS A 163 13.98 4.48 31.13
CA LYS A 163 14.62 5.58 31.88
C LYS A 163 13.93 5.84 33.20
N THR A 164 12.60 5.96 33.18
CA THR A 164 11.81 6.21 34.40
C THR A 164 11.99 5.09 35.43
N LEU A 165 11.94 3.82 34.99
CA LEU A 165 12.15 2.66 35.85
C LEU A 165 13.57 2.65 36.45
N MET A 166 14.60 2.92 35.64
CA MET A 166 16.00 2.98 36.09
C MET A 166 16.23 4.12 37.09
N GLN A 167 15.57 5.26 36.93
CA GLN A 167 15.65 6.40 37.87
C GLN A 167 15.04 6.08 39.24
N GLN A 168 14.09 5.14 39.29
CA GLN A 168 13.38 4.73 40.49
C GLN A 168 14.09 3.64 41.29
N ILE A 169 15.17 3.04 40.75
CA ILE A 169 15.95 2.05 41.49
C ILE A 169 16.60 2.74 42.71
N PRO A 170 16.27 2.30 43.95
CA PRO A 170 16.88 2.87 45.14
C PRO A 170 18.34 2.40 45.29
N ALA A 171 19.06 2.95 46.27
CA ALA A 171 20.33 2.35 46.68
C ALA A 171 20.09 0.94 47.22
N LEU A 172 20.88 -0.04 46.78
CA LEU A 172 20.81 -1.44 47.22
C LEU A 172 22.07 -1.85 47.98
N ASP A 173 22.00 -2.93 48.75
CA ASP A 173 23.07 -3.34 49.68
C ASP A 173 24.41 -3.73 49.04
N SER A 174 24.45 -3.92 47.72
CA SER A 174 25.71 -4.10 46.98
C SER A 174 25.54 -3.74 45.50
N CYS A 175 26.65 -3.47 44.81
CA CYS A 175 26.60 -3.21 43.36
C CYS A 175 26.21 -4.45 42.54
N GLY A 176 26.42 -5.67 43.06
CA GLY A 176 25.95 -6.88 42.38
C GLY A 176 24.43 -7.03 42.43
N LEU A 177 23.79 -6.64 43.55
CA LEU A 177 22.33 -6.56 43.63
C LEU A 177 21.78 -5.47 42.70
N LEU A 178 22.46 -4.32 42.62
CA LEU A 178 22.09 -3.25 41.69
C LEU A 178 22.19 -3.68 40.23
N GLU A 179 23.27 -4.35 39.84
CA GLU A 179 23.45 -4.87 38.49
C GLU A 179 22.38 -5.91 38.13
N GLY A 180 22.05 -6.81 39.06
CA GLY A 180 20.96 -7.77 38.88
C GLY A 180 19.60 -7.10 38.68
N GLU A 181 19.30 -6.05 39.46
CA GLU A 181 18.05 -5.30 39.34
C GLU A 181 17.96 -4.50 38.03
N ILE A 182 19.06 -3.88 37.59
CA ILE A 182 19.17 -3.23 36.28
C ILE A 182 18.89 -4.26 35.17
N GLY A 183 19.54 -5.43 35.23
CA GLY A 183 19.35 -6.51 34.25
C GLY A 183 17.90 -7.01 34.20
N ARG A 184 17.25 -7.15 35.36
CA ARG A 184 15.84 -7.55 35.47
C ARG A 184 14.91 -6.53 34.82
N ILE A 185 15.01 -5.26 35.21
CA ILE A 185 14.18 -4.16 34.66
C ILE A 185 14.42 -4.01 33.15
N TRP A 186 15.67 -4.12 32.71
CA TRP A 186 16.02 -4.13 31.30
C TRP A 186 15.27 -5.23 30.55
N SER A 187 15.40 -6.49 30.98
CA SER A 187 14.74 -7.63 30.33
C SER A 187 13.22 -7.47 30.29
N GLU A 188 12.60 -7.11 31.41
CA GLU A 188 11.15 -6.94 31.50
C GLU A 188 10.63 -5.83 30.58
N GLN A 189 11.39 -4.74 30.46
CA GLN A 189 11.00 -3.63 29.60
C GLN A 189 11.20 -3.96 28.11
N GLN A 190 12.24 -4.73 27.76
CA GLN A 190 12.38 -5.25 26.40
C GLN A 190 11.21 -6.17 26.02
N ASP A 191 10.80 -7.05 26.93
CA ASP A 191 9.62 -7.90 26.72
C ASP A 191 8.34 -7.05 26.58
N SER A 192 8.22 -5.98 27.37
CA SER A 192 7.08 -5.05 27.26
C SER A 192 7.04 -4.33 25.92
N ILE A 193 8.20 -3.91 25.40
CA ILE A 193 8.30 -3.29 24.08
C ILE A 193 7.91 -4.28 23.00
N ASN A 194 8.46 -5.50 23.03
CA ASN A 194 8.16 -6.54 22.06
C ASN A 194 6.67 -6.90 22.04
N ARG A 195 6.02 -6.98 23.21
CA ARG A 195 4.56 -7.18 23.29
C ARG A 195 3.78 -6.03 22.66
N ALA A 196 4.22 -4.78 22.85
CA ALA A 196 3.57 -3.62 22.23
C ALA A 196 3.73 -3.61 20.70
N GLN A 197 4.91 -4.01 20.19
CA GLN A 197 5.13 -4.18 18.75
C GLN A 197 4.19 -5.25 18.15
N ALA A 198 4.09 -6.41 18.81
CA ALA A 198 3.21 -7.50 18.39
C ALA A 198 1.71 -7.12 18.44
N ALA A 199 1.28 -6.45 19.52
CA ALA A 199 -0.11 -5.99 19.66
C ALA A 199 -0.49 -5.01 18.53
N PHE A 200 0.40 -4.09 18.17
CA PHE A 200 0.17 -3.19 17.04
C PHE A 200 0.03 -3.95 15.71
N HIS A 201 0.86 -4.96 15.45
CA HIS A 201 0.72 -5.82 14.26
C HIS A 201 -0.62 -6.54 14.21
N GLU A 202 -1.12 -7.06 15.34
CA GLU A 202 -2.42 -7.72 15.41
C GLU A 202 -3.58 -6.76 15.16
N GLU A 203 -3.57 -5.59 15.81
CA GLU A 203 -4.58 -4.54 15.63
C GLU A 203 -4.65 -4.08 14.17
N GLU A 204 -3.50 -3.92 13.52
CA GLU A 204 -3.44 -3.51 12.13
C GLU A 204 -3.90 -4.61 11.17
N ALA A 205 -3.53 -5.86 11.41
CA ALA A 205 -4.02 -6.98 10.62
C ALA A 205 -5.56 -7.04 10.63
N LEU A 206 -6.19 -6.82 11.80
CA LEU A 206 -7.64 -6.72 11.93
C LEU A 206 -8.20 -5.50 11.18
N ARG A 207 -7.56 -4.33 11.30
CA ARG A 207 -7.96 -3.12 10.58
C ARG A 207 -7.94 -3.32 9.07
N LEU A 208 -6.85 -3.88 8.52
CA LEU A 208 -6.70 -4.14 7.09
C LEU A 208 -7.71 -5.20 6.62
N ALA A 209 -7.93 -6.26 7.39
CA ALA A 209 -8.94 -7.26 7.08
C ALA A 209 -10.35 -6.64 7.00
N ALA A 210 -10.71 -5.78 7.95
CA ALA A 210 -11.99 -5.07 7.96
C ALA A 210 -12.15 -4.12 6.75
N GLN A 211 -11.06 -3.49 6.29
CA GLN A 211 -11.06 -2.65 5.09
C GLN A 211 -11.24 -3.47 3.81
N ARG A 212 -10.63 -4.65 3.73
CA ARG A 212 -10.68 -5.54 2.54
C ARG A 212 -12.00 -6.31 2.42
N GLN A 213 -12.67 -6.59 3.53
CA GLN A 213 -13.92 -7.37 3.55
C GLN A 213 -15.03 -6.81 2.62
N PRO A 214 -15.40 -5.51 2.67
CA PRO A 214 -16.44 -4.98 1.79
C PRO A 214 -16.04 -5.01 0.31
N LEU A 215 -14.76 -4.81 -0.01
CA LEU A 215 -14.24 -4.93 -1.38
C LEU A 215 -14.40 -6.36 -1.89
N ALA A 216 -14.00 -7.36 -1.09
CA ALA A 216 -14.17 -8.77 -1.45
C ALA A 216 -15.64 -9.15 -1.66
N ALA A 217 -16.52 -8.71 -0.78
CA ALA A 217 -17.96 -8.96 -0.90
C ALA A 217 -18.54 -8.35 -2.19
N ARG A 218 -18.12 -7.12 -2.54
CA ARG A 218 -18.56 -6.44 -3.77
C ARG A 218 -18.01 -7.11 -5.04
N ILE A 219 -16.75 -7.54 -5.03
CA ILE A 219 -16.16 -8.30 -6.15
C ILE A 219 -16.96 -9.58 -6.39
N GLU A 220 -17.30 -10.31 -5.33
CA GLU A 220 -18.06 -11.56 -5.46
C GLU A 220 -19.49 -11.31 -5.95
N GLN A 221 -20.15 -10.26 -5.44
CA GLN A 221 -21.44 -9.82 -5.95
C GLN A 221 -21.37 -9.51 -7.46
N ASN A 222 -20.37 -8.75 -7.90
CA ASN A 222 -20.21 -8.40 -9.30
C ASN A 222 -19.93 -9.62 -10.17
N ARG A 223 -19.14 -10.59 -9.69
CA ARG A 223 -18.90 -11.86 -10.41
C ARG A 223 -20.20 -12.63 -10.63
N ALA A 224 -21.06 -12.71 -9.62
CA ALA A 224 -22.38 -13.32 -9.76
C ALA A 224 -23.26 -12.56 -10.77
N SER A 225 -23.24 -11.22 -10.74
CA SER A 225 -23.95 -10.39 -11.72
C SER A 225 -23.42 -10.59 -13.15
N LEU A 226 -22.11 -10.67 -13.35
CA LEU A 226 -21.49 -10.93 -14.65
C LEU A 226 -21.92 -12.29 -15.21
N ALA A 227 -21.92 -13.34 -14.40
CA ALA A 227 -22.37 -14.67 -14.81
C ALA A 227 -23.86 -14.66 -15.20
N SER A 228 -24.71 -13.97 -14.43
CA SER A 228 -26.14 -13.81 -14.76
C SER A 228 -26.34 -13.05 -16.08
N LEU A 229 -25.63 -11.94 -16.28
CA LEU A 229 -25.69 -11.15 -17.51
C LEU A 229 -25.23 -11.97 -18.72
N GLN A 230 -24.15 -12.73 -18.59
CA GLN A 230 -23.66 -13.63 -19.65
C GLN A 230 -24.71 -14.67 -20.04
N SER A 231 -25.36 -15.32 -19.07
CA SER A 231 -26.42 -16.29 -19.36
C SER A 231 -27.60 -15.66 -20.09
N ARG A 232 -27.99 -14.42 -19.74
CA ARG A 232 -29.10 -13.71 -20.39
C ARG A 232 -28.75 -13.27 -21.81
N ILE A 233 -27.52 -12.81 -22.03
CA ILE A 233 -27.01 -12.48 -23.38
C ILE A 233 -27.02 -13.74 -24.26
N ALA A 234 -26.50 -14.86 -23.76
CA ALA A 234 -26.50 -16.13 -24.50
C ALA A 234 -27.92 -16.62 -24.88
N ALA A 235 -28.90 -16.43 -24.00
CA ALA A 235 -30.30 -16.74 -24.28
C ALA A 235 -30.88 -15.84 -25.40
N LEU A 236 -30.60 -14.53 -25.35
CA LEU A 236 -30.99 -13.60 -26.41
C LEU A 236 -30.30 -13.91 -27.73
N ASP A 237 -29.03 -14.31 -27.71
CA ASP A 237 -28.31 -14.72 -28.92
C ASP A 237 -28.96 -15.96 -29.56
N GLN A 238 -29.46 -16.90 -28.75
CA GLN A 238 -30.21 -18.05 -29.24
C GLN A 238 -31.57 -17.63 -29.83
N GLN A 239 -32.29 -16.73 -29.15
CA GLN A 239 -33.55 -16.19 -29.64
C GLN A 239 -33.37 -15.45 -30.97
N LEU A 240 -32.34 -14.61 -31.09
CA LEU A 240 -31.99 -13.89 -32.32
C LEU A 240 -31.70 -14.84 -33.49
N ARG A 241 -31.00 -15.96 -33.24
CA ARG A 241 -30.78 -17.01 -34.25
C ARG A 241 -32.08 -17.67 -34.68
N SER A 242 -32.98 -17.96 -33.73
CA SER A 242 -34.29 -18.56 -34.02
C SER A 242 -35.16 -17.63 -34.86
N LEU A 243 -35.28 -16.36 -34.45
CA LEU A 243 -36.07 -15.35 -35.17
C LEU A 243 -35.53 -15.10 -36.57
N ARG A 244 -34.20 -15.09 -36.73
CA ARG A 244 -33.59 -14.97 -38.06
C ARG A 244 -33.93 -16.15 -38.97
N ALA A 245 -33.90 -17.37 -38.43
CA ALA A 245 -34.30 -18.55 -39.22
C ALA A 245 -35.79 -18.53 -39.58
N GLU A 246 -36.65 -18.01 -38.70
CA GLU A 246 -38.08 -17.82 -38.99
C GLU A 246 -38.31 -16.76 -40.07
N ILE A 247 -37.61 -15.62 -40.00
CA ILE A 247 -37.63 -14.58 -41.04
C ILE A 247 -37.21 -15.16 -42.39
N ASP A 248 -36.06 -15.86 -42.44
CA ASP A 248 -35.55 -16.50 -43.67
C ASP A 248 -36.50 -17.55 -44.25
N ASP A 249 -37.32 -18.21 -43.41
CA ASP A 249 -38.33 -19.19 -43.84
C ASP A 249 -39.61 -18.50 -44.35
N LEU A 250 -40.07 -17.46 -43.65
CA LEU A 250 -41.21 -16.65 -44.07
C LEU A 250 -40.95 -15.95 -45.41
N ASP A 251 -39.74 -15.44 -45.63
CA ASP A 251 -39.33 -14.86 -46.91
C ASP A 251 -39.48 -15.86 -48.06
N LYS A 252 -39.00 -17.11 -47.88
CA LYS A 252 -39.18 -18.16 -48.90
C LYS A 252 -40.63 -18.49 -49.16
N GLN A 253 -41.46 -18.56 -48.12
CA GLN A 253 -42.89 -18.80 -48.30
C GLN A 253 -43.58 -17.66 -49.04
N ILE A 254 -43.17 -16.40 -48.80
CA ILE A 254 -43.68 -15.23 -49.53
C ILE A 254 -43.27 -15.32 -51.00
N ASP A 255 -42.00 -15.61 -51.29
CA ASP A 255 -41.48 -15.79 -52.66
C ASP A 255 -42.23 -16.90 -53.42
N ASP A 256 -42.49 -18.04 -52.76
CA ASP A 256 -43.25 -19.16 -53.33
C ASP A 256 -44.70 -18.79 -53.65
N VAL A 257 -45.35 -17.97 -52.82
CA VAL A 257 -46.71 -17.47 -53.08
C VAL A 257 -46.70 -16.42 -54.18
N ASP A 258 -45.69 -15.56 -54.25
CA ASP A 258 -45.51 -14.58 -55.31
C ASP A 258 -45.33 -15.25 -56.68
N ALA A 259 -44.53 -16.32 -56.75
CA ALA A 259 -44.41 -17.13 -57.96
C ALA A 259 -45.72 -17.83 -58.37
N GLN A 260 -46.55 -18.23 -57.40
CA GLN A 260 -47.89 -18.79 -57.69
C GLN A 260 -48.84 -17.73 -58.21
N ILE A 261 -48.80 -16.51 -57.67
CA ILE A 261 -49.59 -15.37 -58.13
C ILE A 261 -49.25 -15.09 -59.60
N GLU A 262 -47.96 -14.92 -59.92
CA GLU A 262 -47.48 -14.68 -61.29
C GLU A 262 -47.95 -15.78 -62.26
N LYS A 263 -47.87 -17.04 -61.84
CA LYS A 263 -48.35 -18.18 -62.65
C LYS A 263 -49.87 -18.14 -62.93
N VAL A 264 -50.68 -17.70 -61.96
CA VAL A 264 -52.14 -17.56 -62.15
C VAL A 264 -52.44 -16.37 -63.06
N GLU A 265 -51.73 -15.25 -62.89
CA GLU A 265 -51.82 -14.06 -63.74
C GLU A 265 -51.54 -14.41 -65.22
N ASP A 266 -50.50 -15.20 -65.49
CA ASP A 266 -50.08 -15.63 -66.82
C ASP A 266 -50.93 -16.76 -67.43
N SER A 267 -51.79 -17.41 -66.64
CA SER A 267 -52.58 -18.56 -67.12
C SER A 267 -53.63 -18.16 -68.19
N ASN A 268 -54.13 -19.10 -68.99
CA ASN A 268 -55.23 -18.83 -69.96
C ASN A 268 -56.62 -19.21 -69.40
N GLN A 269 -56.82 -19.08 -68.09
CA GLN A 269 -58.08 -19.42 -67.42
C GLN A 269 -59.16 -18.35 -67.61
N PRO A 270 -60.46 -18.69 -67.47
CA PRO A 270 -61.54 -17.71 -67.45
C PRO A 270 -61.32 -16.61 -66.40
N PRO A 271 -61.73 -15.35 -66.67
CA PRO A 271 -61.46 -14.22 -65.77
C PRO A 271 -61.97 -14.42 -64.33
N ALA A 272 -63.15 -15.03 -64.17
CA ALA A 272 -63.74 -15.28 -62.86
C ALA A 272 -62.93 -16.28 -62.02
N ASP A 273 -62.39 -17.33 -62.66
CA ASP A 273 -61.61 -18.37 -61.98
C ASP A 273 -60.24 -17.84 -61.56
N LYS A 274 -59.60 -17.05 -62.43
CA LYS A 274 -58.36 -16.32 -62.09
C LYS A 274 -58.57 -15.42 -60.88
N GLN A 275 -59.62 -14.62 -60.91
CA GLN A 275 -59.89 -13.66 -59.84
C GLN A 275 -60.13 -14.37 -58.50
N ALA A 276 -60.86 -15.48 -58.49
CA ALA A 276 -61.07 -16.28 -57.28
C ALA A 276 -59.75 -16.84 -56.72
N GLN A 277 -58.86 -17.36 -57.57
CA GLN A 277 -57.56 -17.88 -57.14
C GLN A 277 -56.62 -16.77 -56.62
N LEU A 278 -56.54 -15.64 -57.32
CA LEU A 278 -55.70 -14.51 -56.92
C LEU A 278 -56.11 -13.94 -55.57
N VAL A 279 -57.41 -13.82 -55.29
CA VAL A 279 -57.89 -13.34 -53.98
C VAL A 279 -57.37 -14.22 -52.84
N VAL A 280 -57.40 -15.54 -52.99
CA VAL A 280 -56.92 -16.47 -51.96
C VAL A 280 -55.41 -16.37 -51.78
N LEU A 281 -54.64 -16.34 -52.87
CA LEU A 281 -53.17 -16.22 -52.81
C LEU A 281 -52.73 -14.89 -52.19
N ILE A 282 -53.36 -13.79 -52.57
CA ILE A 282 -53.08 -12.45 -52.00
C ILE A 282 -53.41 -12.42 -50.50
N GLN A 283 -54.53 -13.02 -50.08
CA GLN A 283 -54.86 -13.12 -48.66
C GLN A 283 -53.80 -13.94 -47.89
N HIS A 284 -53.34 -15.05 -48.46
CA HIS A 284 -52.31 -15.87 -47.85
C HIS A 284 -50.97 -15.13 -47.75
N ARG A 285 -50.54 -14.48 -48.84
CA ARG A 285 -49.35 -13.64 -48.88
C ARG A 285 -49.38 -12.54 -47.82
N ASN A 286 -50.49 -11.82 -47.72
CA ASN A 286 -50.65 -10.74 -46.73
C ASN A 286 -50.54 -11.27 -45.29
N ALA A 287 -51.04 -12.48 -45.02
CA ALA A 287 -50.88 -13.11 -43.73
C ALA A 287 -49.42 -13.49 -43.43
N LEU A 288 -48.67 -13.98 -44.43
CA LEU A 288 -47.23 -14.26 -44.30
C LEU A 288 -46.43 -12.97 -44.06
N VAL A 289 -46.66 -11.92 -44.84
CA VAL A 289 -46.02 -10.60 -44.67
C VAL A 289 -46.29 -10.03 -43.27
N THR A 290 -47.51 -10.21 -42.75
CA THR A 290 -47.84 -9.78 -41.38
C THR A 290 -47.00 -10.53 -40.34
N ARG A 291 -46.82 -11.85 -40.50
CA ARG A 291 -45.96 -12.64 -39.60
C ARG A 291 -44.50 -12.27 -39.74
N HIS A 292 -44.01 -12.08 -40.96
CA HIS A 292 -42.63 -11.66 -41.23
C HIS A 292 -42.33 -10.34 -40.51
N ASN A 293 -43.19 -9.33 -40.68
CA ASN A 293 -42.99 -8.03 -40.03
C ASN A 293 -42.99 -8.15 -38.50
N ALA A 294 -43.87 -8.98 -37.93
CA ALA A 294 -43.86 -9.24 -36.49
C ALA A 294 -42.56 -9.92 -36.03
N ALA A 295 -42.06 -10.92 -36.76
CA ALA A 295 -40.79 -11.59 -36.44
C ALA A 295 -39.59 -10.63 -36.53
N VAL A 296 -39.59 -9.72 -37.51
CA VAL A 296 -38.59 -8.64 -37.63
C VAL A 296 -38.66 -7.68 -36.44
N ASP A 297 -39.85 -7.26 -36.03
CA ASP A 297 -40.04 -6.40 -34.86
C ASP A 297 -39.52 -7.08 -33.58
N ASP A 298 -39.86 -8.36 -33.38
CA ASP A 298 -39.37 -9.16 -32.26
C ASP A 298 -37.84 -9.33 -32.30
N HIS A 299 -37.25 -9.50 -33.49
CA HIS A 299 -35.81 -9.59 -33.68
C HIS A 299 -35.11 -8.28 -33.28
N ASN A 300 -35.63 -7.15 -33.74
CA ASN A 300 -35.09 -5.83 -33.43
C ASN A 300 -35.21 -5.50 -31.92
N ALA A 301 -36.31 -5.90 -31.29
CA ALA A 301 -36.51 -5.75 -29.85
C ALA A 301 -35.52 -6.61 -29.05
N ALA A 302 -35.33 -7.89 -29.42
CA ALA A 302 -34.36 -8.77 -28.79
C ALA A 302 -32.92 -8.26 -28.95
N LEU A 303 -32.58 -7.71 -30.12
CA LEU A 303 -31.27 -7.14 -30.40
C LEU A 303 -30.98 -5.94 -29.50
N THR A 304 -31.95 -5.03 -29.39
CA THR A 304 -31.85 -3.86 -28.49
C THR A 304 -31.63 -4.28 -27.04
N GLN A 305 -32.35 -5.30 -26.58
CA GLN A 305 -32.18 -5.84 -25.22
C GLN A 305 -30.79 -6.46 -25.03
N ARG A 306 -30.29 -7.20 -26.02
CA ARG A 306 -28.97 -7.84 -25.99
C ARG A 306 -27.85 -6.80 -25.91
N ASP A 307 -27.97 -5.71 -26.65
CA ASP A 307 -27.02 -4.59 -26.62
C ASP A 307 -27.01 -3.87 -25.27
N GLN A 308 -28.20 -3.66 -24.67
CA GLN A 308 -28.32 -3.11 -23.33
C GLN A 308 -27.64 -4.00 -22.28
N LEU A 309 -27.86 -5.31 -22.32
CA LEU A 309 -27.22 -6.25 -21.38
C LEU A 309 -25.71 -6.34 -21.57
N ALA A 310 -25.23 -6.29 -22.81
CA ALA A 310 -23.80 -6.27 -23.08
C ALA A 310 -23.13 -4.99 -22.56
N SER A 311 -23.80 -3.85 -22.68
CA SER A 311 -23.32 -2.59 -22.11
C SER A 311 -23.26 -2.64 -20.58
N GLN A 312 -24.29 -3.22 -19.94
CA GLN A 312 -24.28 -3.46 -18.49
C GLN A 312 -23.16 -4.40 -18.06
N HIS A 313 -22.95 -5.49 -18.80
CA HIS A 313 -21.85 -6.44 -18.54
C HIS A 313 -20.49 -5.75 -18.60
N ALA A 314 -20.24 -4.96 -19.64
CA ALA A 314 -18.98 -4.21 -19.79
C ALA A 314 -18.77 -3.22 -18.63
N ALA A 315 -19.81 -2.51 -18.21
CA ALA A 315 -19.74 -1.57 -17.09
C ALA A 315 -19.44 -2.29 -15.75
N THR A 316 -20.15 -3.39 -15.46
CA THR A 316 -19.88 -4.19 -14.25
C THR A 316 -18.48 -4.80 -14.27
N LEU A 317 -17.98 -5.22 -15.43
CA LEU A 317 -16.62 -5.74 -15.57
C LEU A 317 -15.58 -4.65 -15.25
N ALA A 318 -15.76 -3.44 -15.78
CA ALA A 318 -14.88 -2.31 -15.48
C ALA A 318 -14.87 -1.96 -13.99
N GLU A 319 -16.05 -1.90 -13.34
CA GLU A 319 -16.17 -1.69 -11.89
C GLU A 319 -15.45 -2.81 -11.11
N THR A 320 -15.61 -4.06 -11.54
CA THR A 320 -14.97 -5.22 -10.90
C THR A 320 -13.45 -5.14 -11.00
N ASN A 321 -12.92 -4.75 -12.15
CA ASN A 321 -11.47 -4.59 -12.33
C ASN A 321 -10.92 -3.50 -11.41
N GLN A 322 -11.63 -2.37 -11.26
CA GLN A 322 -11.23 -1.33 -10.32
C GLN A 322 -11.26 -1.81 -8.87
N LEU A 323 -12.29 -2.56 -8.47
CA LEU A 323 -12.38 -3.10 -7.11
C LEU A 323 -11.29 -4.13 -6.81
N VAL A 324 -10.93 -4.95 -7.79
CA VAL A 324 -9.81 -5.90 -7.65
C VAL A 324 -8.49 -5.14 -7.48
N GLU A 325 -8.31 -4.06 -8.23
CA GLU A 325 -7.15 -3.18 -8.09
C GLU A 325 -7.09 -2.56 -6.69
N ASP A 326 -8.17 -1.94 -6.23
CA ASP A 326 -8.28 -1.36 -4.88
C ASP A 326 -8.02 -2.42 -3.79
N TYR A 327 -8.56 -3.63 -3.96
CA TYR A 327 -8.35 -4.76 -3.05
C TYR A 327 -6.89 -5.22 -2.99
N ASN A 328 -6.18 -5.17 -4.11
CA ASN A 328 -4.78 -5.55 -4.19
C ASN A 328 -3.87 -4.53 -3.50
N TRP A 329 -4.24 -3.25 -3.52
CA TRP A 329 -3.51 -2.16 -2.87
C TRP A 329 -3.87 -1.94 -1.40
N ALA A 330 -4.99 -2.48 -0.93
CA ALA A 330 -5.37 -2.48 0.49
C ALA A 330 -4.56 -3.53 1.27
N ARG A 331 -3.26 -3.26 1.46
CA ARG A 331 -2.30 -4.12 2.17
C ARG A 331 -1.46 -3.33 3.14
#